data_AF-A0A4R2P4H6-F1
#
_entry.id   AF-A0A4R2P4H6-F1
#
_cell.length_a   1.000
_cell.length_b   1.000
_cell.length_c   1.000
_cell.angle_alpha   90.00
_cell.angle_beta   90.00
_cell.angle_gamma   90.00
#
_symmetry.space_group_name_H-M   'P 1'
#
loop_
_entity.id
_entity.type
_entity.pdbx_description
1 polymer ?
#
loop_
_entity_poly.entity_id
_entity_poly.type
_entity_poly.pdbx_seq_one_letter_code
_entity_poly.pdbx_strand_id
1 'polypeptide(L)'
;MFNQWLLIGLLSISTYISRIIGVEVMAEREMSTALRLYFNYVPVAIISALIIKQILVPTGGHLIISLPVLIGCLSTAISIKLIKMFLPAVVIGAIIGLLVRNFWG
;
A
#
# COMPACT_ATOMS: atom_id res chain seq x y z
N MET A 1 27.10 18.96 2.18
CA MET A 1 25.63 19.00 2.44
C MET A 1 24.84 19.61 1.28
N PHE A 2 25.26 20.73 0.65
CA PHE A 2 24.55 21.35 -0.48
C PHE A 2 24.39 20.42 -1.72
N ASN A 3 25.42 19.64 -2.08
CA ASN A 3 25.34 18.68 -3.19
C ASN A 3 24.29 17.57 -3.00
N GLN A 4 24.03 17.13 -1.78
CA GLN A 4 23.02 16.09 -1.52
C GLN A 4 21.61 16.63 -1.70
N TRP A 5 21.35 17.87 -1.23
CA TRP A 5 20.08 18.55 -1.45
C TRP A 5 19.82 18.84 -2.93
N LEU A 6 20.86 19.19 -3.69
CA LEU A 6 20.76 19.40 -5.13
C LEU A 6 20.47 18.09 -5.87
N LEU A 7 21.13 16.99 -5.49
CA LEU A 7 20.84 15.65 -6.01
C LEU A 7 19.41 15.20 -5.70
N ILE A 8 18.92 15.39 -4.48
CA ILE A 8 17.53 15.06 -4.10
C ILE A 8 16.55 15.88 -4.93
N GLY A 9 16.79 17.18 -5.11
CA GLY A 9 15.94 18.04 -5.95
C GLY A 9 15.91 17.56 -7.40
N LEU A 10 17.08 17.27 -7.98
CA LEU A 10 17.20 16.85 -9.37
C LEU A 10 16.56 15.47 -9.60
N LEU A 11 16.75 14.54 -8.66
CA LEU A 11 16.11 13.22 -8.69
C LEU A 11 14.59 13.33 -8.55
N SER A 12 14.10 14.22 -7.69
CA SER A 12 12.66 14.46 -7.51
C SER A 12 12.02 15.02 -8.77
N ILE A 13 12.67 15.99 -9.43
CA ILE A 13 12.19 16.57 -10.68
C ILE A 13 12.17 15.51 -11.79
N SER A 14 13.26 14.77 -11.95
CA SER A 14 13.38 13.71 -12.97
C SER A 14 12.33 12.61 -12.80
N THR A 15 12.13 12.12 -11.57
CA THR A 15 11.13 11.09 -11.28
C THR A 15 9.71 11.60 -11.48
N TYR A 16 9.42 12.86 -11.13
CA TYR A 16 8.10 13.45 -11.31
C TYR A 16 7.76 13.67 -12.79
N ILE A 17 8.70 14.20 -13.58
CA ILE A 17 8.53 14.37 -15.04
C ILE A 17 8.28 13.03 -15.72
N SER A 18 9.08 12.00 -15.39
CA SER A 18 8.89 10.66 -15.95
C SER A 18 7.51 10.08 -15.62
N ARG A 19 6.96 10.40 -14.44
CA ARG A 19 5.64 9.95 -14.02
C ARG A 19 4.52 10.71 -14.74
N ILE A 20 4.64 12.02 -14.93
CA ILE A 20 3.65 12.83 -15.66
C ILE A 20 3.56 12.38 -17.12
N ILE A 21 4.70 12.27 -17.81
CA ILE A 21 4.73 11.84 -19.22
C ILE A 21 4.11 10.46 -19.36
N GLY A 22 4.44 9.52 -18.46
CA GLY A 22 3.85 8.18 -18.48
C GLY A 22 2.34 8.18 -18.30
N VAL A 23 1.79 9.06 -17.44
CA VAL A 23 0.35 9.19 -17.22
C VAL A 23 -0.34 9.84 -18.42
N GLU A 24 0.25 10.89 -18.97
CA GLU A 24 -0.32 11.65 -20.09
C GLU A 24 -0.38 10.80 -21.37
N VAL A 25 0.69 10.05 -21.68
CA VAL A 25 0.74 9.09 -22.80
C VAL A 25 -0.27 7.95 -22.62
N MET A 26 -0.53 7.51 -21.38
CA MET A 26 -1.57 6.52 -21.11
C MET A 26 -2.99 7.10 -21.12
N ALA A 27 -3.15 8.40 -20.85
CA ALA A 27 -4.45 9.07 -20.84
C ALA A 27 -4.95 9.40 -22.26
N GLU A 28 -4.05 9.70 -23.20
CA GLU A 28 -4.39 10.03 -24.59
C GLU A 28 -4.77 8.80 -25.45
N ARG A 29 -4.51 7.58 -24.99
CA ARG A 29 -4.87 6.36 -25.72
C ARG A 29 -6.18 5.77 -25.21
N GLU A 30 -7.10 5.51 -26.14
CA GLU A 30 -8.29 4.71 -25.86
C GLU A 30 -7.87 3.32 -25.35
N MET A 31 -8.02 3.10 -24.05
CA MET A 31 -7.69 1.82 -23.43
C MET A 31 -8.67 0.75 -23.93
N SER A 32 -8.16 -0.31 -24.54
CA SER A 32 -8.99 -1.46 -24.90
C SER A 32 -9.66 -2.04 -23.65
N THR A 33 -10.86 -2.60 -23.80
CA THR A 33 -11.65 -3.15 -22.69
C THR A 33 -10.86 -4.16 -21.83
N ALA A 34 -9.95 -4.91 -22.44
CA ALA A 34 -9.06 -5.85 -21.75
C ALA A 34 -8.02 -5.14 -20.87
N LEU A 35 -7.39 -4.06 -21.36
CA LEU A 35 -6.42 -3.26 -20.59
C LEU A 35 -7.11 -2.53 -19.42
N ARG A 36 -8.33 -2.03 -19.63
CA ARG A 36 -9.12 -1.39 -18.57
C ARG A 36 -9.49 -2.38 -17.45
N LEU A 37 -9.86 -3.61 -17.80
CA LEU A 37 -10.08 -4.68 -16.81
C LEU A 37 -8.77 -4.99 -16.07
N TYR A 38 -7.66 -5.16 -16.78
CA TYR A 38 -6.35 -5.42 -16.20
C TYR A 38 -5.94 -4.35 -15.17
N PHE A 39 -6.01 -3.06 -15.53
CA PHE A 39 -5.66 -1.97 -14.62
C PHE A 39 -6.59 -1.82 -13.41
N ASN A 40 -7.84 -2.33 -13.46
CA ASN A 40 -8.71 -2.36 -12.28
C ASN A 40 -8.33 -3.47 -11.29
N TYR A 41 -7.86 -4.63 -11.77
CA TYR A 41 -7.51 -5.76 -10.91
C TYR A 41 -6.07 -5.73 -10.40
N VAL A 42 -5.14 -5.13 -11.15
CA VAL A 42 -3.72 -5.05 -10.77
C VAL A 42 -3.50 -4.37 -9.41
N PRO A 43 -4.07 -3.17 -9.13
CA PRO A 43 -3.90 -2.52 -7.82
C PRO A 43 -4.39 -3.40 -6.67
N VAL A 44 -5.53 -4.08 -6.86
CA VAL A 44 -6.11 -4.99 -5.85
C VAL A 44 -5.19 -6.19 -5.60
N ALA A 45 -4.64 -6.78 -6.67
CA ALA A 45 -3.70 -7.89 -6.58
C ALA A 45 -2.40 -7.48 -5.86
N ILE A 46 -1.84 -6.30 -6.17
CA ILE A 46 -0.64 -5.77 -5.52
C ILE A 46 -0.90 -5.53 -4.03
N ILE A 47 -2.01 -4.87 -3.68
CA ILE A 47 -2.37 -4.60 -2.29
C ILE A 47 -2.56 -5.92 -1.53
N SER A 48 -3.22 -6.90 -2.13
CA SER A 48 -3.40 -8.23 -1.53
C SER A 48 -2.06 -8.93 -1.27
N ALA A 49 -1.15 -8.94 -2.24
CA ALA A 49 0.18 -9.51 -2.08
C ALA A 49 1.01 -8.79 -0.99
N LEU A 50 0.93 -7.45 -0.92
CA LEU A 50 1.59 -6.66 0.12
C LEU A 50 1.04 -6.96 1.51
N ILE A 51 -0.28 -7.14 1.65
CA ILE A 51 -0.93 -7.53 2.90
C ILE A 51 -0.44 -8.92 3.34
N ILE A 52 -0.41 -9.89 2.41
CA ILE A 52 0.09 -11.24 2.70
C ILE A 52 1.53 -11.19 3.17
N LYS A 53 2.40 -10.41 2.52
CA LYS A 53 3.80 -10.23 2.93
C LYS A 53 3.93 -9.58 4.31
N GLN A 54 3.01 -8.70 4.69
CA GLN A 54 3.02 -8.11 6.03
C GLN A 54 2.50 -9.07 7.11
N ILE A 55 1.60 -10.00 6.76
CA ILE A 55 1.13 -11.04 7.68
C ILE A 55 2.18 -12.14 7.87
N LEU A 56 2.84 -12.56 6.77
CA LEU A 56 3.89 -13.56 6.75
C LEU A 56 5.25 -12.86 6.85
N VAL A 57 5.69 -12.59 8.08
CA VAL A 57 7.02 -12.01 8.31
C VAL A 57 8.04 -13.15 8.39
N PRO A 58 9.04 -13.20 7.51
CA PRO A 58 10.12 -14.17 7.62
C PRO A 58 11.09 -13.70 8.70
N THR A 59 11.01 -14.29 9.90
CA THR A 59 12.03 -14.15 10.95
C THR A 59 12.88 -15.42 10.98
N GLY A 60 14.12 -15.32 10.54
CA GLY A 60 15.13 -16.39 10.71
C GLY A 60 14.78 -17.73 10.04
N GLY A 61 14.13 -17.73 8.87
CA GLY A 61 13.83 -18.97 8.14
C GLY A 61 12.54 -19.69 8.55
N HIS A 62 11.80 -19.16 9.52
CA HIS A 62 10.47 -19.66 9.90
C HIS A 62 9.37 -18.67 9.48
N LEU A 63 8.29 -19.20 8.92
CA LEU A 63 7.07 -18.45 8.61
C LEU A 63 6.31 -18.19 9.91
N ILE A 64 6.56 -17.04 10.55
CA ILE A 64 5.82 -16.64 11.74
C ILE A 64 4.66 -15.74 11.30
N ILE A 65 3.44 -16.15 11.64
CA ILE A 65 2.25 -15.36 11.40
C ILE A 65 2.25 -14.20 12.39
N SER A 66 2.30 -12.98 11.88
CA SER A 66 2.20 -11.76 12.69
C SER A 66 0.75 -11.57 13.14
N LEU A 67 0.38 -12.18 14.27
CA LEU A 67 -0.92 -12.00 14.93
C LEU A 67 -1.36 -10.52 15.05
N PRO A 68 -0.47 -9.55 15.40
CA PRO A 68 -0.87 -8.14 15.47
C PRO A 68 -1.29 -7.55 14.13
N VAL A 69 -0.59 -7.92 13.04
CA VAL A 69 -0.88 -7.44 11.69
C VAL A 69 -2.16 -8.09 11.16
N LEU A 70 -2.37 -9.38 11.45
CA LEU A 70 -3.59 -10.10 11.08
C LEU A 70 -4.83 -9.47 11.74
N ILE A 71 -4.76 -9.20 13.04
CA ILE A 71 -5.85 -8.59 13.81
C ILE A 71 -6.10 -7.13 13.36
N GLY A 72 -5.04 -6.36 13.11
CA GLY A 72 -5.15 -5.01 12.56
C GLY A 72 -5.81 -4.99 11.17
N CYS A 73 -5.42 -5.92 10.29
CA CYS A 73 -6.01 -6.05 8.95
C CYS A 73 -7.49 -6.45 9.00
N LEU A 74 -7.86 -7.44 9.83
CA LEU A 74 -9.25 -7.85 10.03
C LEU A 74 -10.11 -6.73 10.60
N SER A 75 -9.58 -6.01 11.60
CA SER A 75 -10.27 -4.84 12.16
C SER A 75 -10.50 -3.75 11.11
N THR A 76 -9.48 -3.43 10.31
CA THR A 76 -9.60 -2.46 9.20
C THR A 76 -10.68 -2.89 8.20
N ALA A 77 -10.68 -4.17 7.81
CA ALA A 77 -11.65 -4.72 6.86
C ALA A 77 -13.09 -4.61 7.38
N ILE A 78 -13.30 -4.89 8.68
CA ILE A 78 -14.60 -4.77 9.34
C ILE A 78 -15.03 -3.29 9.40
N SER A 79 -14.12 -2.39 9.80
CA SER A 79 -14.40 -0.95 9.87
C SER A 79 -14.70 -0.34 8.51
N ILE A 80 -14.01 -0.74 7.44
CA ILE A 80 -14.30 -0.30 6.06
C ILE A 80 -15.71 -0.72 5.65
N LYS A 81 -16.11 -1.96 5.97
CA LYS A 81 -17.45 -2.48 5.62
C LYS A 81 -18.58 -1.70 6.30
N LEU A 82 -18.35 -1.20 7.51
CA LEU A 82 -19.32 -0.42 8.30
C LEU A 82 -19.33 1.07 7.92
N ILE A 83 -18.15 1.69 7.85
CA ILE A 83 -18.03 3.16 7.80
C ILE A 83 -18.05 3.66 6.35
N LYS A 84 -17.71 2.83 5.36
CA LYS A 84 -17.55 3.18 3.93
C LYS A 84 -16.59 4.36 3.64
N MET A 85 -15.91 4.90 4.66
CA MET A 85 -14.87 5.93 4.54
C MET A 85 -13.51 5.30 4.85
N PHE A 86 -12.57 5.47 3.92
CA PHE A 86 -11.25 4.82 3.98
C PHE A 86 -10.38 5.35 5.12
N LEU A 87 -10.31 6.67 5.28
CA LEU A 87 -9.42 7.31 6.25
C LEU A 87 -9.67 6.89 7.71
N PRO A 88 -10.90 6.97 8.27
CA PRO A 88 -11.13 6.59 9.67
C PRO A 88 -10.99 5.08 9.90
N ALA A 89 -11.31 4.25 8.91
CA ALA A 89 -11.19 2.80 9.06
C ALA A 89 -9.72 2.34 9.14
N VAL A 90 -8.83 2.94 8.34
CA VAL A 90 -7.38 2.68 8.41
C VAL A 90 -6.80 3.13 9.75
N VAL A 91 -7.24 4.28 10.28
CA VAL A 91 -6.81 4.77 11.59
C VAL A 91 -7.21 3.80 12.71
N ILE A 92 -8.45 3.32 12.70
CA ILE A 92 -8.94 2.35 13.70
C ILE A 92 -8.14 1.05 13.65
N GLY A 93 -7.90 0.52 12.45
CA GLY A 93 -7.12 -0.70 12.28
C GLY A 93 -5.65 -0.55 12.67
N ALA A 94 -5.04 0.60 12.40
CA ALA A 94 -3.67 0.91 12.81
C ALA A 94 -3.55 1.00 14.34
N ILE A 95 -4.51 1.66 15.01
CA ILE A 95 -4.57 1.76 16.47
C ILE A 95 -4.74 0.38 17.11
N ILE A 96 -5.64 -0.45 16.56
CA ILE A 96 -5.87 -1.82 17.07
C ILE A 96 -4.65 -2.71 16.83
N GLY A 97 -4.02 -2.64 15.65
CA GLY A 97 -2.78 -3.37 15.37
C GLY A 97 -1.62 -2.97 16.29
N LEU A 98 -1.49 -1.67 16.61
CA LEU A 98 -0.51 -1.17 17.58
C LEU A 98 -0.82 -1.62 19.01
N LEU A 99 -2.08 -1.57 19.43
CA LEU A 99 -2.51 -2.05 20.75
C LEU A 99 -2.23 -3.54 20.92
N VAL A 100 -2.56 -4.36 19.92
CA VAL A 100 -2.30 -5.81 19.95
C VAL A 100 -0.80 -6.09 19.97
N ARG A 101 0.02 -5.30 19.25
CA ARG A 101 1.48 -5.44 19.29
C ARG A 101 2.05 -5.10 20.67
N ASN A 102 1.51 -4.09 21.36
CA ASN A 102 1.94 -3.73 22.71
C ASN A 102 1.39 -4.67 23.80
N PHE A 103 0.31 -5.41 23.52
CA PHE A 103 -0.29 -6.33 24.49
C PHE A 103 0.25 -7.77 24.34
N TRP A 104 0.75 -8.14 23.17
CA TRP A 104 1.38 -9.44 22.89
C TRP A 104 2.93 -9.36 22.82
N GLY A 105 3.49 -8.20 23.19
CA GLY A 105 4.93 -7.94 23.29
C GLY A 105 5.37 -7.82 24.73
#